data_AF-A0A957NMA6-F1
#
_entry.id   AF-A0A957NMA6-F1
#
_cell.length_a   1.000
_cell.length_b   1.000
_cell.length_c   1.000
_cell.angle_alpha   90.00
_cell.angle_beta   90.00
_cell.angle_gamma   90.00
#
_symmetry.space_group_name_H-M   'P 1'
#
loop_
_entity.id
_entity.type
_entity.pdbx_description
1 polymer ?
#
loop_
_entity_poly.entity_id
_entity_poly.type
_entity_poly.pdbx_seq_one_letter_code
_entity_poly.pdbx_strand_id
1 'polypeptide(L)'
;MNEEQQVEFNVYAQATELQWQEAPAATITWRSRAAGLIEKAKQPPQAYYLIFVAGLFIGLVVLGWWLWPVEWVDADYQHLSTDRQTAVVEAAADLNAFDNQNGHVARLVYGWGSDGVACDQALAAEDMAERARLVALAWKINGIGCQQEQR
;
A
#
# COMPACT_ATOMS: atom_id res chain seq x y z
N MET A 1 4.22 -24.52 74.26
CA MET A 1 3.44 -24.54 73.01
C MET A 1 2.51 -23.38 73.13
N ASN A 2 2.86 -22.28 72.48
CA ASN A 2 2.49 -20.94 72.91
C ASN A 2 1.33 -20.43 72.04
N GLU A 3 0.49 -19.55 72.59
CA GLU A 3 -0.72 -19.01 71.94
C GLU A 3 -0.43 -18.42 70.55
N GLU A 4 0.76 -17.86 70.32
CA GLU A 4 1.18 -17.32 69.03
C GLU A 4 1.22 -18.37 67.91
N GLN A 5 1.60 -19.61 68.20
CA GLN A 5 1.64 -20.68 67.18
C GLN A 5 0.25 -21.20 66.81
N GLN A 6 -0.74 -21.09 67.71
CA GLN A 6 -2.13 -21.46 67.42
C GLN A 6 -2.81 -20.43 66.52
N VAL A 7 -2.48 -19.15 66.66
CA VAL A 7 -3.01 -18.08 65.81
C VAL A 7 -2.53 -18.26 64.37
N GLU A 8 -1.24 -18.56 64.15
CA GLU A 8 -0.72 -18.81 62.81
C GLU A 8 -1.40 -20.02 62.13
N PHE A 9 -1.53 -21.15 62.84
CA PHE A 9 -2.16 -22.35 62.27
C PHE A 9 -3.64 -22.13 61.91
N ASN A 10 -4.38 -21.36 62.72
CA ASN A 10 -5.77 -20.99 62.42
C ASN A 10 -5.91 -20.06 61.21
N VAL A 11 -4.91 -19.22 60.93
CA VAL A 11 -4.90 -18.37 59.73
C VAL A 11 -4.68 -19.22 58.47
N TYR A 12 -3.78 -20.20 58.51
CA TYR A 12 -3.52 -21.07 57.36
C TYR A 12 -4.68 -22.03 57.05
N ALA A 13 -5.43 -22.49 58.07
CA ALA A 13 -6.62 -23.32 57.89
C ALA A 13 -7.80 -22.58 57.22
N GLN A 14 -7.91 -21.26 57.42
CA GLN A 14 -8.98 -20.42 56.86
C GLN A 14 -8.71 -19.97 55.42
N ALA A 15 -7.44 -19.95 54.98
CA ALA A 15 -7.08 -19.55 53.62
C ALA A 15 -7.39 -20.63 52.57
N THR A 16 -7.68 -21.87 52.97
CA THR A 16 -7.94 -22.98 52.05
C THR A 16 -9.41 -23.06 51.59
N GLU A 17 -10.28 -22.22 52.16
CA GLU A 17 -11.68 -22.08 51.76
C GLU A 17 -11.92 -20.67 51.16
N LEU A 18 -11.07 -20.29 50.20
CA LEU A 18 -11.53 -19.37 49.16
C LEU A 18 -12.57 -20.12 48.33
N GLN A 19 -13.77 -20.22 48.89
CA GLN A 19 -14.98 -20.59 48.18
C GLN A 19 -15.10 -19.59 47.03
N TRP A 20 -14.69 -20.02 45.84
CA TRP A 20 -14.90 -19.32 44.59
C TRP A 20 -16.41 -19.16 44.41
N GLN A 21 -16.98 -18.10 45.00
CA GLN A 21 -18.25 -17.58 44.55
C GLN A 21 -18.01 -17.10 43.14
N GLU A 22 -18.44 -17.92 42.18
CA GLU A 22 -18.58 -17.52 40.79
C GLU A 22 -19.28 -16.17 40.78
N ALA A 23 -18.55 -15.11 40.46
CA ALA A 23 -19.16 -13.80 40.28
C ALA A 23 -20.28 -13.99 39.26
N PRO A 24 -21.53 -13.56 39.54
CA PRO A 24 -22.62 -13.76 38.60
C PRO A 24 -22.15 -13.16 37.28
N ALA A 25 -22.18 -13.95 36.21
CA ALA A 25 -21.74 -13.53 34.90
C ALA A 25 -22.43 -12.21 34.58
N ALA A 26 -21.71 -11.10 34.79
CA ALA A 26 -22.17 -9.79 34.44
C ALA A 26 -22.15 -9.79 32.92
N THR A 27 -23.25 -10.24 32.34
CA THR A 27 -23.49 -10.17 30.92
C THR A 27 -23.56 -8.68 30.62
N ILE A 28 -22.43 -8.12 30.22
CA ILE A 28 -22.34 -6.78 29.64
C ILE A 28 -23.07 -6.90 28.30
N THR A 29 -24.38 -6.90 28.36
CA THR A 29 -25.23 -6.91 27.19
C THR A 29 -25.17 -5.50 26.62
N TRP A 30 -24.83 -5.39 25.34
CA TRP A 30 -24.82 -4.11 24.62
C TRP A 30 -26.14 -3.32 24.78
N ARG A 31 -27.24 -4.03 25.09
CA ARG A 31 -28.57 -3.47 25.35
C ARG A 31 -28.62 -2.50 26.51
N SER A 32 -27.89 -2.74 27.61
CA SER A 32 -27.90 -1.84 28.78
C SER A 32 -27.10 -0.56 28.56
N ARG A 33 -26.10 -0.57 27.66
CA ARG A 33 -25.38 0.64 27.25
C ARG A 33 -26.07 1.42 26.12
N ALA A 34 -26.81 0.73 25.25
CA ALA A 34 -27.60 1.37 24.19
C ALA A 34 -28.78 2.19 24.77
N ALA A 35 -29.39 1.73 25.86
CA ALA A 35 -30.52 2.40 26.48
C ALA A 35 -30.17 3.83 26.98
N GLY A 36 -28.96 4.05 27.51
CA GLY A 36 -28.52 5.37 27.98
C GLY A 36 -28.13 6.36 26.87
N LEU A 37 -27.86 5.86 25.65
CA LEU A 37 -27.52 6.71 24.50
C LEU A 37 -28.77 7.34 23.87
N ILE A 38 -29.90 6.63 23.87
CA ILE A 38 -31.16 7.12 23.30
C ILE A 38 -31.77 8.22 24.19
N GLU A 39 -31.58 8.14 25.51
CA GLU A 39 -32.07 9.16 26.44
C GLU A 39 -31.36 10.51 26.29
N LYS A 40 -30.06 10.51 25.96
CA LYS A 40 -29.30 11.73 25.64
C LYS A 40 -29.51 12.26 24.22
N ALA A 41 -30.14 11.49 23.34
CA ALA A 41 -30.43 11.91 21.97
C ALA A 41 -31.63 12.89 21.86
N LYS A 42 -32.20 13.33 22.99
CA LYS A 42 -33.20 14.41 23.04
C LYS A 42 -32.58 15.80 23.24
N GLN A 43 -31.38 16.03 22.69
CA GLN A 43 -30.85 17.38 22.49
C GLN A 43 -30.87 17.71 20.99
N PRO A 44 -31.75 18.62 20.54
CA PRO A 44 -32.03 18.84 19.12
C PRO A 44 -30.86 19.37 18.25
N PRO A 45 -29.82 20.09 18.75
CA PRO A 45 -28.85 20.67 17.84
C PRO A 45 -27.83 19.67 17.27
N GLN A 46 -27.67 18.48 17.88
CA GLN A 46 -26.61 17.53 17.50
C GLN A 46 -27.00 16.61 16.34
N ALA A 47 -28.31 16.36 16.17
CA ALA A 47 -28.83 15.53 15.09
C ALA A 47 -28.53 16.13 13.71
N TYR A 48 -28.53 17.46 13.58
CA TYR A 48 -28.21 18.15 12.33
C TYR A 48 -26.78 17.89 11.87
N TYR A 49 -25.81 17.89 12.79
CA TYR A 49 -24.42 17.60 12.44
C TYR A 49 -24.23 16.17 11.94
N LEU A 50 -24.87 15.20 12.60
CA LEU A 50 -24.78 13.80 12.19
C LEU A 50 -25.39 13.57 10.81
N ILE A 51 -26.53 14.18 10.52
CA ILE A 51 -27.19 14.09 9.20
C ILE A 51 -26.37 14.83 8.13
N PHE A 52 -25.80 16.00 8.44
CA PHE A 52 -24.95 16.74 7.51
C PHE A 52 -23.69 15.96 7.16
N VAL A 53 -23.00 15.39 8.16
CA VAL A 53 -21.80 14.59 7.95
C VAL A 53 -22.11 13.33 7.16
N ALA A 54 -23.20 12.62 7.51
CA ALA A 54 -23.63 11.45 6.74
C ALA A 54 -23.98 11.82 5.29
N GLY A 55 -24.70 12.92 5.07
CA GLY A 55 -25.01 13.42 3.73
C GLY A 55 -23.78 13.86 2.94
N LEU A 56 -22.78 14.46 3.59
CA LEU A 56 -21.51 14.82 2.98
C LEU A 56 -20.74 13.57 2.55
N PHE A 57 -20.63 12.56 3.41
CA PHE A 57 -19.95 11.31 3.06
C PHE A 57 -20.67 10.57 1.94
N ILE A 58 -21.99 10.45 2.00
CA ILE A 58 -22.77 9.79 0.95
C ILE A 58 -22.66 10.59 -0.36
N GLY A 59 -22.83 11.91 -0.31
CA GLY A 59 -22.70 12.78 -1.48
C GLY A 59 -21.31 12.71 -2.09
N LEU A 60 -20.25 12.81 -1.29
CA LEU A 60 -18.87 12.80 -1.77
C LEU A 60 -18.45 11.42 -2.29
N VAL A 61 -18.78 10.33 -1.59
CA VAL A 61 -18.41 8.98 -2.01
C VAL A 61 -19.21 8.57 -3.24
N VAL A 62 -20.52 8.81 -3.27
CA VAL A 62 -21.37 8.42 -4.41
C VAL A 62 -21.10 9.31 -5.62
N LEU A 63 -20.99 10.62 -5.48
CA LEU A 63 -20.72 11.50 -6.63
C LEU A 63 -19.25 11.48 -7.04
N GLY A 64 -18.32 11.44 -6.08
CA GLY A 64 -16.89 11.51 -6.35
C GLY A 64 -16.27 10.21 -6.84
N TRP A 65 -16.79 9.05 -6.41
CA TRP A 65 -16.20 7.74 -6.73
C TRP A 65 -17.11 6.85 -7.58
N TRP A 66 -18.44 7.03 -7.52
CA TRP A 66 -19.39 6.21 -8.30
C TRP A 66 -19.79 6.87 -9.63
N LEU A 67 -19.91 8.21 -9.67
CA LEU A 67 -20.30 8.95 -10.88
C LEU A 67 -19.10 9.34 -11.76
N TRP A 68 -17.96 9.66 -11.14
CA TRP A 68 -16.68 9.91 -11.82
C TRP A 68 -15.63 8.93 -11.30
N PRO A 69 -15.50 7.73 -11.87
CA PRO A 69 -14.36 6.89 -11.55
C PRO A 69 -13.08 7.67 -11.87
N VAL A 70 -12.20 7.85 -10.88
CA VAL A 70 -10.88 8.43 -11.09
C VAL A 70 -10.05 7.39 -11.83
N GLU A 71 -10.05 7.51 -13.15
CA GLU A 71 -9.12 6.79 -14.00
C GLU A 71 -7.76 7.48 -13.88
N TRP A 72 -6.86 6.87 -13.12
CA TRP A 72 -5.45 7.09 -13.33
C TRP A 72 -5.12 6.39 -14.64
N VAL A 73 -5.23 7.13 -15.75
CA VAL A 73 -4.65 6.68 -17.02
C VAL A 73 -3.21 6.33 -16.68
N ASP A 74 -2.86 5.05 -16.85
CA ASP A 74 -1.60 4.47 -16.41
C ASP A 74 -0.49 5.48 -16.63
N ALA A 75 0.27 5.79 -15.58
CA ALA A 75 1.42 6.68 -15.68
C ALA A 75 2.41 6.07 -16.67
N ASP A 76 2.22 6.38 -17.96
CA ASP A 76 2.96 5.78 -19.04
C ASP A 76 4.41 6.22 -18.91
N TYR A 77 5.33 5.38 -19.36
CA TYR A 77 6.76 5.66 -19.32
C TYR A 77 7.11 6.92 -20.14
N GLN A 78 6.25 7.34 -21.07
CA GLN A 78 6.32 8.63 -21.78
C GLN A 78 6.24 9.85 -20.84
N HIS A 79 5.53 9.73 -19.73
CA HIS A 79 5.30 10.82 -18.77
C HIS A 79 6.28 10.80 -17.59
N LEU A 80 7.18 9.82 -17.53
CA LEU A 80 8.26 9.82 -16.55
C LEU A 80 9.25 10.96 -16.85
N SER A 81 9.86 11.50 -15.80
CA SER A 81 11.00 12.41 -15.98
C SER A 81 12.14 11.70 -16.73
N THR A 82 12.90 12.43 -17.53
CA THR A 82 14.02 11.93 -18.33
C THR A 82 14.95 11.02 -17.53
N ASP A 83 15.34 11.43 -16.31
CA ASP A 83 16.24 10.66 -15.44
C ASP A 83 15.69 9.29 -15.01
N ARG A 84 14.37 9.13 -15.00
CA ARG A 84 13.75 7.83 -14.68
C ARG A 84 13.56 6.99 -15.94
N GLN A 85 13.32 7.62 -17.08
CA GLN A 85 13.28 6.93 -18.37
C GLN A 85 14.64 6.30 -18.67
N THR A 86 15.74 7.00 -18.40
CA THR A 86 17.09 6.47 -18.57
C THR A 86 17.32 5.25 -17.67
N ALA A 87 17.01 5.36 -16.38
CA ALA A 87 17.14 4.24 -15.43
C ALA A 87 16.30 3.00 -15.83
N VAL A 88 15.10 3.21 -16.38
CA VAL A 88 14.26 2.11 -16.89
C VAL A 88 14.91 1.44 -18.09
N VAL A 89 15.46 2.23 -19.02
CA VAL A 89 16.14 1.72 -20.22
C VAL A 89 17.45 1.01 -19.89
N GLU A 90 18.22 1.53 -18.94
CA GLU A 90 19.45 0.89 -18.44
C GLU A 90 19.12 -0.48 -17.83
N ALA A 91 18.14 -0.54 -16.93
CA ALA A 91 17.67 -1.80 -16.35
C ALA A 91 17.16 -2.78 -17.41
N ALA A 92 16.44 -2.27 -18.43
CA ALA A 92 15.98 -3.08 -19.55
C ALA A 92 17.15 -3.62 -20.39
N ALA A 93 18.20 -2.83 -20.60
CA ALA A 93 19.37 -3.21 -21.36
C ALA A 93 20.18 -4.29 -20.63
N ASP A 94 20.36 -4.15 -19.32
CA ASP A 94 21.00 -5.16 -18.50
C ASP A 94 20.21 -6.47 -18.51
N LEU A 95 18.89 -6.42 -18.28
CA LEU A 95 18.03 -7.60 -18.36
C LEU A 95 18.11 -8.29 -19.73
N ASN A 96 18.15 -7.50 -20.81
CA ASN A 96 18.29 -8.02 -22.16
C ASN A 96 19.67 -8.63 -22.42
N ALA A 97 20.72 -8.11 -21.79
CA ALA A 97 22.07 -8.65 -21.88
C ALA A 97 22.19 -10.01 -21.15
N PHE A 98 21.47 -10.19 -20.03
CA PHE A 98 21.40 -11.48 -19.33
C PHE A 98 20.52 -12.50 -20.06
N ASP A 99 19.32 -12.09 -20.49
CA ASP A 99 18.36 -12.94 -21.20
C ASP A 99 17.66 -12.17 -22.33
N ASN A 100 18.16 -12.38 -23.55
CA ASN A 100 17.62 -11.74 -24.74
C ASN A 100 16.28 -12.32 -25.21
N GLN A 101 15.84 -13.48 -24.70
CA GLN A 101 14.55 -14.08 -25.03
C GLN A 101 13.45 -13.71 -24.04
N ASN A 102 13.80 -12.94 -23.00
CA ASN A 102 12.85 -12.48 -22.02
C ASN A 102 11.79 -11.57 -22.65
N GLY A 103 10.54 -12.05 -22.68
CA GLY A 103 9.37 -11.32 -23.18
C GLY A 103 8.94 -10.17 -22.26
N HIS A 104 9.42 -10.11 -21.01
CA HIS A 104 9.13 -9.01 -20.09
C HIS A 104 9.87 -7.73 -20.48
N VAL A 105 11.07 -7.85 -21.05
CA VAL A 105 11.81 -6.68 -21.57
C VAL A 105 10.97 -5.97 -22.62
N ALA A 106 10.37 -6.73 -23.54
CA ALA A 106 9.49 -6.17 -24.58
C ALA A 106 8.35 -5.34 -23.97
N ARG A 107 7.65 -5.84 -22.94
CA ARG A 107 6.58 -5.09 -22.27
C ARG A 107 7.08 -3.78 -21.64
N LEU A 108 8.31 -3.77 -21.11
CA LEU A 108 8.89 -2.59 -20.48
C LEU A 108 9.24 -1.50 -21.49
N VAL A 109 9.65 -1.87 -22.70
CA VAL A 109 10.27 -0.95 -23.67
C VAL A 109 9.34 -0.58 -24.84
N TYR A 110 8.37 -1.42 -25.19
CA TYR A 110 7.48 -1.14 -26.32
C TYR A 110 6.43 -0.07 -25.99
N GLY A 111 6.21 0.84 -26.94
CA GLY A 111 5.05 1.73 -26.96
C GLY A 111 5.28 3.17 -26.53
N TRP A 112 6.46 3.52 -26.00
CA TRP A 112 6.71 4.84 -25.40
C TRP A 112 7.97 5.59 -25.88
N GLY A 113 8.68 5.07 -26.88
CA GLY A 113 9.88 5.73 -27.43
C GLY A 113 11.18 5.44 -26.68
N SER A 114 11.27 4.28 -26.01
CA SER A 114 12.46 3.83 -25.30
C SER A 114 13.69 3.62 -26.19
N ASP A 115 13.51 3.45 -27.50
CA ASP A 115 14.59 3.27 -28.48
C ASP A 115 15.41 4.55 -28.67
N GLY A 116 14.76 5.72 -28.71
CA GLY A 116 15.45 7.01 -28.71
C GLY A 116 16.28 7.20 -27.44
N VAL A 117 15.66 6.95 -26.27
CA VAL A 117 16.34 7.06 -24.97
C VAL A 117 17.50 6.07 -24.83
N ALA A 118 17.39 4.86 -25.39
CA ALA A 118 18.48 3.89 -25.42
C ALA A 118 19.63 4.36 -26.31
N CYS A 119 19.33 5.00 -27.43
CA CYS A 119 20.34 5.50 -28.34
C CYS A 119 21.03 6.77 -27.83
N ASP A 120 20.29 7.68 -27.21
CA ASP A 120 20.85 8.86 -26.55
C ASP A 120 21.87 8.46 -25.47
N GLN A 121 21.49 7.50 -24.62
CA GLN A 121 22.40 6.94 -23.60
C GLN A 121 23.57 6.20 -24.23
N ALA A 122 23.35 5.40 -25.29
CA ALA A 122 24.43 4.69 -25.96
C ALA A 122 25.46 5.63 -26.59
N LEU A 123 25.05 6.83 -27.02
CA LEU A 123 25.94 7.87 -27.55
C LEU A 123 26.67 8.61 -26.43
N ALA A 124 26.06 8.75 -25.25
CA ALA A 124 26.67 9.37 -24.08
C ALA A 124 27.56 8.42 -23.26
N ALA A 125 27.40 7.10 -23.42
CA ALA A 125 28.12 6.09 -22.65
C ALA A 125 29.64 6.16 -22.87
N GLU A 126 30.38 6.20 -21.77
CA GLU A 126 31.86 6.17 -21.79
C GLU A 126 32.39 4.73 -21.96
N ASP A 127 31.68 3.74 -21.44
CA ASP A 127 32.05 2.33 -21.54
C ASP A 127 31.50 1.69 -22.83
N MET A 128 32.39 1.00 -23.54
CA MET A 128 32.04 0.26 -24.75
C MET A 128 31.12 -0.93 -24.44
N ALA A 129 31.20 -1.54 -23.25
CA ALA A 129 30.31 -2.62 -22.87
C ALA A 129 28.89 -2.12 -22.60
N GLU A 130 28.75 -1.00 -21.87
CA GLU A 130 27.47 -0.33 -21.66
C GLU A 130 26.82 0.07 -22.99
N ARG A 131 27.58 0.74 -23.86
CA ARG A 131 27.13 1.10 -25.21
C ARG A 131 26.63 -0.11 -26.00
N ALA A 132 27.34 -1.25 -25.95
CA ALA A 132 26.92 -2.46 -26.66
C ALA A 132 25.58 -3.01 -26.15
N ARG A 133 25.33 -2.97 -24.83
CA ARG A 133 24.05 -3.42 -24.23
C ARG A 133 22.89 -2.54 -24.66
N LEU A 134 23.08 -1.22 -24.61
CA LEU A 134 22.05 -0.25 -25.00
C LEU A 134 21.72 -0.33 -26.49
N VAL A 135 22.73 -0.47 -27.36
CA VAL A 135 22.51 -0.68 -28.81
C VAL A 135 21.81 -2.00 -29.09
N ALA A 136 22.14 -3.07 -28.36
CA ALA A 136 21.47 -4.36 -28.49
C ALA A 136 20.00 -4.29 -28.06
N LEU A 137 19.68 -3.52 -27.01
CA LEU A 137 18.31 -3.24 -26.61
C LEU A 137 17.57 -2.46 -27.70
N ALA A 138 18.16 -1.38 -28.23
CA ALA A 138 17.58 -0.59 -29.31
C ALA A 138 17.25 -1.47 -30.53
N TRP A 139 18.17 -2.36 -30.91
CA TRP A 139 17.94 -3.30 -32.02
C TRP A 139 16.76 -4.24 -31.76
N LYS A 140 16.56 -4.70 -30.52
CA LYS A 140 15.39 -5.53 -30.15
C LYS A 140 14.07 -4.77 -30.25
N ILE A 141 14.09 -3.44 -30.07
CA ILE A 141 12.89 -2.59 -30.11
C ILE A 141 12.54 -2.22 -31.55
N ASN A 142 13.52 -1.75 -32.32
CA ASN A 142 13.28 -1.11 -33.62
C ASN A 142 13.84 -1.89 -34.82
N GLY A 143 14.62 -2.96 -34.60
CA GLY A 143 15.23 -3.79 -35.65
C GLY A 143 16.44 -3.18 -36.37
N ILE A 144 16.82 -1.94 -36.05
CA ILE A 144 17.85 -1.15 -36.74
C ILE A 144 19.00 -0.76 -35.77
N GLY A 145 18.72 -0.67 -34.47
CA GLY A 145 19.64 -0.16 -33.46
C GLY A 145 19.74 1.36 -33.51
N CYS A 146 20.90 1.90 -33.14
CA CYS A 146 21.14 3.35 -33.03
C CYS A 146 21.74 3.99 -34.29
N GLN A 147 21.45 3.42 -35.46
CA GLN A 147 22.02 3.89 -36.72
C GLN A 147 21.34 5.16 -37.27
N GLN A 148 20.14 5.50 -36.79
CA GLN A 148 19.38 6.66 -37.30
C GLN A 148 19.82 7.99 -36.70
N GLU A 149 20.36 8.00 -35.48
CA GLU A 149 20.73 9.22 -34.74
C GLU A 149 22.09 9.81 -35.15
N GLN A 150 22.78 9.21 -36.12
CA GLN A 150 24.11 9.63 -36.58
C GLN A 150 24.09 10.44 -37.89
N ARG A 151 22.93 10.98 -38.31
CA ARG A 151 22.80 11.74 -39.55
C ARG A 151 22.50 13.22 -39.31
#